data_AF-A0A0D2NRB5-F1
#
_entry.id   AF-A0A0D2NRB5-F1
#
_cell.length_a   1.000
_cell.length_b   1.000
_cell.length_c   1.000
_cell.angle_alpha   90.00
_cell.angle_beta   90.00
_cell.angle_gamma   90.00
#
_symmetry.space_group_name_H-M   'P 1'
#
loop_
_entity.id
_entity.type
_entity.pdbx_description
1 polymer ?
#
loop_
_entity_poly.entity_id
_entity_poly.type
_entity_poly.pdbx_seq_one_letter_code
_entity_poly.pdbx_strand_id
1 'polypeptide(L)'
;MGMVTAQLVQPYRDRPKEGILSIFTEFSPMADPSFEPGRPGELAVELGRIVDRGLRESRAVDTESLCILAGKFVWAIRIDLHILDNGGNLVDAANIAALAALLTFRRPECSLGGEDGQEVIVHPPEIREPLPLTVHHLPIAISFGFFSNESILVIDPTHNEEAVMGGRMTTTVNANGDICAIQKSGGEGVPRRVIMQCLQLATSKAASITKQIKDAVEVFNTERALRKIKRHPTSTGDDVREKQN
;
A
#
# COMPACT_ATOMS: atom_id res chain seq x y z
N MET A 1 4.18 -9.52 -3.36
CA MET A 1 2.95 -9.17 -4.12
C MET A 1 2.00 -8.43 -3.20
N GLY A 2 1.41 -7.32 -3.64
CA GLY A 2 0.38 -6.60 -2.86
C GLY A 2 -0.95 -6.58 -3.61
N MET A 3 -2.03 -7.00 -2.94
CA MET A 3 -3.38 -6.97 -3.45
C MET A 3 -4.25 -6.08 -2.57
N VAL A 4 -5.10 -5.25 -3.17
CA VAL A 4 -6.04 -4.41 -2.43
C VAL A 4 -7.46 -4.82 -2.78
N THR A 5 -8.28 -5.01 -1.76
CA THR A 5 -9.72 -5.30 -1.89
C THR A 5 -10.51 -4.25 -1.11
N ALA A 6 -11.75 -4.00 -1.55
CA ALA A 6 -12.66 -3.08 -0.89
C ALA A 6 -14.01 -3.74 -0.65
N GLN A 7 -14.55 -3.56 0.56
CA GLN A 7 -15.86 -4.07 0.95
C GLN A 7 -16.65 -2.99 1.68
N LEU A 8 -17.97 -3.00 1.54
CA LEU A 8 -18.86 -2.14 2.31
C LEU A 8 -19.10 -2.76 3.67
N VAL A 9 -18.81 -2.01 4.73
CA VAL A 9 -18.99 -2.45 6.11
C VAL A 9 -19.55 -1.32 6.96
N GLN A 10 -20.05 -1.67 8.14
CA GLN A 10 -20.42 -0.68 9.14
C GLN A 10 -19.15 -0.12 9.81
N PRO A 11 -19.04 1.22 9.98
CA PRO A 11 -17.89 1.82 10.66
C PRO A 11 -17.87 1.48 12.15
N TYR A 12 -16.71 1.69 12.78
CA TYR A 12 -16.60 1.62 14.23
C TYR A 12 -17.47 2.69 14.90
N ARG A 13 -18.03 2.36 16.07
CA ARG A 13 -18.89 3.28 16.84
C ARG A 13 -18.16 4.55 17.25
N ASP A 14 -16.86 4.44 17.54
CA ASP A 14 -16.03 5.58 17.97
C ASP A 14 -15.73 6.54 16.81
N ARG A 15 -15.71 6.03 15.57
CA ARG A 15 -15.37 6.80 14.37
C ARG A 15 -16.35 6.53 13.22
N PRO A 16 -17.58 7.08 13.31
CA PRO A 16 -18.65 6.78 12.35
C PRO A 16 -18.44 7.42 10.96
N LYS A 17 -17.48 8.35 10.82
CA LYS A 17 -17.19 9.10 9.58
C LYS A 17 -15.91 8.65 8.88
N GLU A 18 -15.24 7.63 9.40
CA GLU A 18 -13.97 7.14 8.85
C GLU A 18 -14.16 5.72 8.29
N GLY A 19 -13.56 5.47 7.13
CA GLY A 19 -13.38 4.13 6.58
C GLY A 19 -12.33 3.33 7.34
N ILE A 20 -12.27 2.03 7.02
CA ILE A 20 -11.40 1.10 7.71
C ILE A 20 -10.25 0.71 6.77
N LEU A 21 -9.02 0.79 7.27
CA LEU A 21 -7.84 0.27 6.59
C LEU A 21 -7.28 -0.89 7.40
N SER A 22 -7.10 -2.06 6.76
CA SER A 22 -6.50 -3.25 7.37
C SER A 22 -5.40 -3.80 6.48
N ILE A 23 -4.27 -4.19 7.08
CA ILE A 23 -3.12 -4.76 6.39
C ILE A 23 -2.89 -6.17 6.93
N PHE A 24 -2.78 -7.11 6.01
CA PHE A 24 -2.47 -8.51 6.29
C PHE A 24 -1.22 -8.90 5.54
N THR A 25 -0.36 -9.66 6.19
CA THR A 25 0.90 -10.14 5.65
C THR A 25 0.91 -11.65 5.75
N GLU A 26 0.99 -12.31 4.61
CA GLU A 26 1.04 -13.76 4.50
C GLU A 26 2.42 -14.19 4.04
N PHE A 27 3.01 -15.07 4.84
CA PHE A 27 4.32 -15.64 4.58
C PHE A 27 4.08 -17.04 4.02
N SER A 28 4.51 -17.25 2.77
CA SER A 28 4.41 -18.54 2.11
C SER A 28 5.69 -19.34 2.33
N PRO A 29 5.62 -20.66 2.58
CA PRO A 29 6.79 -21.54 2.58
C PRO A 29 7.54 -21.55 1.25
N MET A 30 6.91 -21.07 0.17
CA MET A 30 7.55 -20.86 -1.12
C MET A 30 8.63 -19.76 -1.09
N ALA A 31 8.47 -18.76 -0.21
CA ALA A 31 9.42 -17.66 -0.10
C ALA A 31 10.66 -18.02 0.71
N ASP A 32 10.48 -18.80 1.77
CA ASP A 32 11.56 -19.28 2.61
C ASP A 32 11.11 -20.59 3.29
N PRO A 33 11.93 -21.65 3.30
CA PRO A 33 11.58 -22.91 3.97
C PRO A 33 11.42 -22.77 5.49
N SER A 34 11.91 -21.69 6.10
CA SER A 34 11.69 -21.39 7.52
C SER A 34 10.29 -20.86 7.83
N PHE A 35 9.49 -20.49 6.82
CA PHE A 35 8.14 -19.97 7.03
C PHE A 35 7.14 -21.12 7.15
N GLU A 36 6.55 -21.25 8.33
CA GLU A 36 5.49 -22.22 8.57
C GLU A 36 4.14 -21.71 8.04
N PRO A 37 3.38 -22.53 7.29
CA PRO A 37 2.06 -22.15 6.84
C PRO A 37 1.08 -22.16 8.02
N GLY A 38 0.27 -21.10 8.13
CA GLY A 38 -0.77 -21.00 9.15
C GLY A 38 -0.51 -19.87 10.14
N ARG A 39 0.02 -20.17 11.33
CA ARG A 39 0.20 -19.14 12.36
C ARG A 39 1.28 -18.14 11.91
N PRO A 40 0.99 -16.82 11.89
CA PRO A 40 1.99 -15.84 11.54
C PRO A 40 3.13 -15.88 12.56
N GLY A 41 4.34 -16.14 12.08
CA GLY A 41 5.57 -16.06 12.87
C GLY A 41 5.86 -14.63 13.34
N GLU A 42 6.83 -14.48 14.24
CA GLU A 42 7.21 -13.18 14.80
C GLU A 42 7.57 -12.16 13.71
N LEU A 43 8.36 -12.58 12.71
CA LEU A 43 8.74 -11.75 11.57
C LEU A 43 7.54 -11.23 10.77
N ALA A 44 6.51 -12.07 10.56
CA ALA A 44 5.30 -11.69 9.84
C ALA A 44 4.48 -10.66 10.65
N VAL A 45 4.34 -10.90 11.96
CA VAL A 45 3.64 -9.97 12.85
C VAL A 45 4.37 -8.63 12.90
N GLU A 46 5.69 -8.64 13.03
CA GLU A 46 6.51 -7.44 13.09
C GLU A 46 6.42 -6.65 11.78
N LEU A 47 6.57 -7.30 10.63
CA LEU A 47 6.46 -6.67 9.32
C LEU A 47 5.09 -6.02 9.12
N GLY A 48 4.00 -6.75 9.42
CA GLY A 48 2.64 -6.21 9.34
C GLY A 48 2.44 -5.01 10.25
N ARG A 49 3.01 -5.02 11.46
CA ARG A 49 2.94 -3.90 12.41
C ARG A 49 3.74 -2.69 11.96
N ILE A 50 4.93 -2.88 11.38
CA ILE A 50 5.75 -1.77 10.87
C ILE A 50 5.03 -1.10 9.70
N VAL A 51 4.50 -1.88 8.75
CA VAL A 51 3.78 -1.34 7.59
C VAL A 51 2.47 -0.66 8.01
N ASP A 52 1.69 -1.27 8.91
CA ASP A 52 0.45 -0.66 9.45
C ASP A 52 0.74 0.65 10.19
N ARG A 53 1.77 0.66 11.04
CA ARG A 53 2.19 1.88 11.74
C ARG A 53 2.59 2.98 10.75
N GLY A 54 3.44 2.65 9.77
CA GLY A 54 3.90 3.61 8.76
C GLY A 54 2.76 4.22 7.95
N LEU A 55 1.76 3.44 7.54
CA LEU A 55 0.61 3.92 6.77
C LEU A 55 -0.43 4.67 7.63
N ARG A 56 -0.67 4.20 8.86
CA ARG A 56 -1.69 4.74 9.76
C ARG A 56 -1.23 5.99 10.49
N GLU A 57 -0.02 6.02 11.03
CA GLU A 57 0.52 7.20 11.75
C GLU A 57 0.76 8.36 10.80
N SER A 58 1.16 8.05 9.57
CA SER A 58 1.32 9.08 8.55
C SER A 58 -0.03 9.63 8.08
N ARG A 59 -1.15 8.89 8.18
CA ARG A 59 -2.44 9.23 7.54
C ARG A 59 -2.33 9.30 6.01
N ALA A 60 -1.60 8.33 5.44
CA ALA A 60 -1.34 8.29 3.99
C ALA A 60 -2.62 8.20 3.15
N VAL A 61 -3.62 7.45 3.61
CA VAL A 61 -4.90 7.27 2.92
C VAL A 61 -5.96 8.12 3.60
N ASP A 62 -6.73 8.87 2.82
CA ASP A 62 -7.87 9.64 3.32
C ASP A 62 -9.03 8.70 3.71
N THR A 63 -9.10 8.37 4.99
CA THR A 63 -10.17 7.55 5.54
C THR A 63 -11.52 8.25 5.58
N GLU A 64 -11.58 9.58 5.55
CA GLU A 64 -12.86 10.31 5.53
C GLU A 64 -13.52 10.21 4.16
N SER A 65 -12.72 10.25 3.08
CA SER A 65 -13.19 10.03 1.70
C SER A 65 -13.81 8.65 1.44
N LEU A 66 -13.57 7.69 2.34
CA LEU A 66 -14.10 6.34 2.31
C LEU A 66 -15.49 6.22 2.93
N CYS A 67 -15.98 7.25 3.63
CA CYS A 67 -17.31 7.26 4.22
C CYS A 67 -18.36 7.56 3.16
N ILE A 68 -19.38 6.69 3.04
CA ILE A 68 -20.53 6.91 2.15
C ILE A 68 -21.68 7.50 2.97
N LEU A 69 -22.07 6.80 4.05
CA LEU A 69 -23.12 7.23 4.95
C LEU A 69 -22.65 7.05 6.39
N ALA A 70 -22.49 8.18 7.08
CA ALA A 70 -21.93 8.22 8.43
C ALA A 70 -22.69 7.30 9.39
N GLY A 71 -21.97 6.40 10.06
CA GLY A 71 -22.53 5.45 11.02
C GLY A 71 -23.24 4.22 10.43
N LYS A 72 -23.47 4.15 9.11
CA LYS A 72 -24.08 2.99 8.44
C LYS A 72 -23.13 2.27 7.49
N PHE A 73 -22.58 2.98 6.50
CA PHE A 73 -21.79 2.37 5.43
C PHE A 73 -20.52 3.16 5.16
N VAL A 74 -19.38 2.47 5.31
CA VAL A 74 -18.06 2.96 4.93
C VAL A 74 -17.33 1.88 4.13
N TRP A 75 -16.35 2.31 3.34
CA TRP A 75 -15.43 1.38 2.70
C TRP A 75 -14.41 0.84 3.71
N ALA A 76 -14.32 -0.49 3.80
CA ALA A 76 -13.18 -1.19 4.35
C ALA A 76 -12.23 -1.58 3.23
N ILE A 77 -11.05 -0.98 3.25
CA ILE A 77 -9.93 -1.30 2.37
C ILE A 77 -9.03 -2.30 3.08
N ARG A 78 -8.81 -3.45 2.45
CA ARG A 78 -7.95 -4.51 2.92
C ARG A 78 -6.76 -4.65 1.97
N ILE A 79 -5.54 -4.60 2.51
CA ILE A 79 -4.29 -4.82 1.79
C ILE A 79 -3.76 -6.19 2.21
N ASP A 80 -3.60 -7.09 1.25
CA ASP A 80 -3.00 -8.40 1.44
C ASP A 80 -1.61 -8.41 0.80
N LEU A 81 -0.59 -8.61 1.62
CA LEU A 81 0.81 -8.66 1.22
C LEU A 81 1.28 -10.11 1.28
N HIS A 82 1.52 -10.70 0.12
CA HIS A 82 2.04 -12.06 0.01
C HIS A 82 3.54 -11.99 -0.32
N ILE A 83 4.37 -12.56 0.56
CA ILE A 83 5.80 -12.70 0.33
C ILE A 83 6.02 -13.93 -0.56
N LEU A 84 6.68 -13.72 -1.70
CA LEU A 84 6.89 -14.76 -2.72
C LEU A 84 8.30 -15.34 -2.71
N ASP A 85 9.29 -14.50 -2.40
CA ASP A 85 10.70 -14.86 -2.36
C ASP A 85 11.38 -13.99 -1.29
N ASN A 86 12.21 -14.61 -0.45
CA ASN A 86 12.92 -13.93 0.63
C ASN A 86 14.38 -13.63 0.25
N GLY A 87 14.60 -12.50 -0.41
CA GLY A 87 15.95 -12.02 -0.80
C GLY A 87 16.65 -11.13 0.23
N GLY A 88 16.01 -10.86 1.38
CA GLY A 88 16.39 -9.82 2.33
C GLY A 88 15.48 -8.59 2.27
N ASN A 89 15.49 -7.80 3.33
CA ASN A 89 14.76 -6.54 3.50
C ASN A 89 13.28 -6.59 3.10
N LEU A 90 12.55 -7.56 3.65
CA LEU A 90 11.13 -7.73 3.36
C LEU A 90 10.27 -6.51 3.72
N VAL A 91 10.68 -5.73 4.72
CA VAL A 91 9.90 -4.58 5.23
C VAL A 91 9.78 -3.48 4.18
N ASP A 92 10.89 -3.11 3.54
CA ASP A 92 10.91 -2.05 2.54
C ASP A 92 10.16 -2.51 1.28
N ALA A 93 10.40 -3.76 0.84
CA ALA A 93 9.70 -4.36 -0.29
C ALA A 93 8.18 -4.43 -0.06
N ALA A 94 7.75 -4.82 1.15
CA ALA A 94 6.34 -4.89 1.53
C ALA A 94 5.69 -3.51 1.59
N ASN A 95 6.40 -2.50 2.11
CA ASN A 95 5.93 -1.12 2.13
C ASN A 95 5.73 -0.57 0.70
N ILE A 96 6.72 -0.73 -0.18
CA ILE A 96 6.64 -0.30 -1.58
C ILE A 96 5.48 -1.02 -2.28
N ALA A 97 5.33 -2.33 -2.07
CA ALA A 97 4.23 -3.11 -2.63
C ALA A 97 2.86 -2.62 -2.14
N ALA A 98 2.71 -2.30 -0.85
CA ALA A 98 1.48 -1.77 -0.29
C ALA A 98 1.11 -0.41 -0.91
N LEU A 99 2.09 0.50 -1.02
CA LEU A 99 1.89 1.83 -1.61
C LEU A 99 1.54 1.75 -3.10
N ALA A 100 2.27 0.95 -3.87
CA ALA A 100 1.98 0.75 -5.28
C ALA A 100 0.59 0.14 -5.49
N ALA A 101 0.20 -0.82 -4.66
CA ALA A 101 -1.12 -1.44 -4.73
C ALA A 101 -2.23 -0.43 -4.37
N LEU A 102 -2.04 0.42 -3.35
CA LEU A 102 -2.99 1.48 -3.00
C LEU A 102 -3.17 2.52 -4.11
N LEU A 103 -2.08 2.93 -4.77
CA LEU A 103 -2.11 3.94 -5.83
C LEU A 103 -2.76 3.41 -7.13
N THR A 104 -2.61 2.12 -7.41
CA THR A 104 -3.19 1.47 -8.61
C THR A 104 -4.61 0.99 -8.39
N PHE A 105 -5.00 0.74 -7.14
CA PHE A 105 -6.35 0.32 -6.77
C PHE A 105 -7.40 1.37 -7.17
N ARG A 106 -8.57 0.88 -7.57
CA ARG A 106 -9.76 1.69 -7.84
C ARG A 106 -10.97 1.01 -7.21
N ARG A 107 -11.74 1.76 -6.43
CA ARG A 107 -12.98 1.28 -5.83
C ARG A 107 -14.15 1.48 -6.80
N PRO A 108 -15.17 0.61 -6.79
CA PRO A 108 -16.37 0.85 -7.57
C PRO A 108 -17.10 2.11 -7.08
N GLU A 109 -17.76 2.81 -8.00
CA GLU A 109 -18.55 3.98 -7.66
C GLU A 109 -19.83 3.57 -6.95
N CYS A 110 -20.26 4.35 -5.96
CA CYS A 110 -21.52 4.15 -5.25
C CYS A 110 -22.40 5.37 -5.42
N SER A 111 -23.69 5.15 -5.64
CA SER A 111 -24.72 6.19 -5.52
C SER A 111 -25.62 5.89 -4.34
N LEU A 112 -26.07 6.94 -3.68
CA LEU A 112 -27.17 6.85 -2.71
C LEU A 112 -28.49 6.78 -3.48
N GLY A 113 -29.31 5.79 -3.14
CA GLY A 113 -30.65 5.56 -3.68
C GLY A 113 -31.70 5.42 -2.59
N GLY A 114 -32.95 5.19 -3.00
CA GLY A 114 -34.13 5.10 -2.13
C GLY A 114 -34.77 6.46 -1.83
N GLU A 115 -36.04 6.45 -1.44
CA GLU A 115 -36.82 7.66 -1.10
C GLU A 115 -36.20 8.44 0.07
N ASP A 116 -35.49 7.73 0.96
CA ASP A 116 -34.81 8.29 2.15
C ASP A 116 -33.31 8.59 1.93
N GLY A 117 -32.73 8.25 0.77
CA GLY A 117 -31.30 8.41 0.47
C GLY A 117 -30.35 7.54 1.31
N GLN A 118 -30.85 6.45 1.90
CA GLN A 118 -30.10 5.58 2.82
C GLN A 118 -29.66 4.24 2.20
N GLU A 119 -30.09 3.93 0.98
CA GLU A 119 -29.67 2.71 0.29
C GLU A 119 -28.41 2.98 -0.54
N VAL A 120 -27.43 2.07 -0.48
CA VAL A 120 -26.17 2.19 -1.23
C VAL A 120 -26.23 1.28 -2.44
N ILE A 121 -26.22 1.86 -3.64
CA ILE A 121 -26.16 1.13 -4.90
C ILE A 121 -24.71 1.16 -5.39
N VAL A 122 -24.07 -0.01 -5.41
CA VAL A 122 -22.71 -0.18 -5.95
C VAL A 122 -22.82 -0.41 -7.45
N HIS A 123 -22.21 0.48 -8.23
CA HIS A 123 -22.17 0.33 -9.67
C HIS A 123 -21.02 -0.59 -10.06
N PRO A 124 -21.28 -1.64 -10.85
CA PRO A 124 -20.22 -2.50 -11.35
C PRO A 124 -19.36 -1.72 -12.37
N PRO A 125 -18.10 -2.14 -12.56
CA PRO A 125 -17.11 -1.39 -13.34
C PRO A 125 -17.45 -1.26 -14.82
N GLU A 126 -18.42 -2.03 -15.34
CA GLU A 126 -18.91 -1.89 -16.71
C GLU A 126 -19.85 -0.68 -16.89
N ILE A 127 -20.57 -0.29 -15.83
CA ILE A 127 -21.59 0.77 -15.87
C ILE A 127 -20.98 2.12 -15.50
N ARG A 128 -20.14 2.15 -14.46
CA ARG A 128 -19.47 3.37 -14.01
C ARG A 128 -17.98 3.17 -13.81
N GLU A 129 -17.23 4.23 -14.02
CA GLU A 129 -15.78 4.19 -13.89
C GLU A 129 -15.35 4.05 -12.42
N PRO A 130 -14.52 3.05 -12.09
CA PRO A 130 -13.98 2.92 -10.75
C PRO A 130 -13.10 4.11 -10.34
N LEU A 131 -13.35 4.63 -9.13
CA LEU A 131 -12.69 5.81 -8.59
C LEU A 131 -11.36 5.48 -7.90
N PRO A 132 -10.33 6.33 -8.05
CA PRO A 132 -9.10 6.23 -7.25
C PRO A 132 -9.34 6.44 -5.77
N LEU A 133 -8.42 5.90 -4.96
CA LEU A 133 -8.29 6.29 -3.57
C LEU A 133 -7.54 7.61 -3.48
N THR A 134 -7.97 8.47 -2.56
CA THR A 134 -7.26 9.70 -2.23
C THR A 134 -6.11 9.35 -1.28
N VAL A 135 -4.88 9.39 -1.80
CA VAL A 135 -3.65 9.18 -1.03
C VAL A 135 -2.95 10.53 -0.90
N HIS A 136 -2.82 11.05 0.33
CA HIS A 136 -2.23 12.37 0.59
C HIS A 136 -0.72 12.37 0.37
N HIS A 137 -0.05 11.32 0.81
CA HIS A 137 1.41 11.24 0.78
C HIS A 137 1.89 9.79 0.89
N LEU A 138 3.17 9.56 0.60
CA LEU A 138 3.75 8.23 0.40
C LEU A 138 4.83 7.96 1.45
N PRO A 139 4.48 7.30 2.57
CA PRO A 139 5.44 6.95 3.62
C PRO A 139 6.31 5.76 3.21
N ILE A 140 7.56 6.02 2.80
CA ILE A 140 8.52 4.99 2.38
C ILE A 140 9.28 4.45 3.59
N ALA A 141 9.25 3.13 3.79
CA ALA A 141 10.11 2.45 4.76
C ALA A 141 11.52 2.24 4.17
N ILE A 142 12.54 2.53 4.97
CA ILE A 142 13.95 2.34 4.65
C ILE A 142 14.62 1.65 5.83
N SER A 143 15.20 0.49 5.56
CA SER A 143 15.83 -0.37 6.54
C SER A 143 17.35 -0.30 6.47
N PHE A 144 17.94 -0.24 7.66
CA PHE A 144 19.36 -0.11 7.90
C PHE A 144 19.85 -1.31 8.71
N GLY A 145 20.93 -1.96 8.24
CA GLY A 145 21.65 -3.01 8.96
C GLY A 145 22.92 -2.46 9.61
N PHE A 146 23.15 -2.81 10.87
CA PHE A 146 24.35 -2.45 11.63
C PHE A 146 25.24 -3.67 11.85
N PHE A 147 26.55 -3.51 11.61
CA PHE A 147 27.56 -4.55 11.83
C PHE A 147 28.51 -4.17 12.97
N SER A 148 28.70 -5.11 13.91
CA SER A 148 29.30 -4.89 15.23
C SER A 148 30.77 -4.49 15.22
N ASN A 149 31.51 -4.83 14.18
CA ASN A 149 32.97 -4.71 14.25
C ASN A 149 33.51 -3.33 13.87
N GLU A 150 32.78 -2.48 13.14
CA GLU A 150 33.37 -1.25 12.57
C GLU A 150 32.41 -0.04 12.40
N SER A 151 31.25 0.00 13.06
CA SER A 151 30.22 1.03 12.78
C SER A 151 29.81 1.08 11.30
N ILE A 152 29.90 -0.06 10.60
CA ILE A 152 29.49 -0.16 9.20
C ILE A 152 27.96 -0.19 9.15
N LEU A 153 27.42 0.70 8.33
CA LEU A 153 26.01 0.86 8.04
C LEU A 153 25.75 0.38 6.61
N VAL A 154 24.81 -0.55 6.45
CA VAL A 154 24.32 -0.98 5.15
C VAL A 154 22.85 -0.58 5.02
N ILE A 155 22.47 -0.09 3.85
CA ILE A 155 21.06 0.14 3.48
C ILE A 155 20.65 -1.02 2.61
N ASP A 156 19.43 -1.52 2.81
CA ASP A 156 18.87 -2.62 2.02
C ASP A 156 19.72 -3.92 2.15
N PRO A 157 19.81 -4.48 3.38
CA PRO A 157 20.60 -5.68 3.60
C PRO A 157 20.00 -6.88 2.86
N THR A 158 20.85 -7.60 2.16
CA THR A 158 20.52 -8.89 1.54
C THR A 158 20.29 -9.97 2.59
N HIS A 159 19.66 -11.08 2.23
CA HIS A 159 19.42 -12.21 3.13
C HIS A 159 20.69 -12.66 3.91
N ASN A 160 21.85 -12.68 3.24
CA ASN A 160 23.13 -13.06 3.88
C ASN A 160 23.64 -11.99 4.85
N GLU A 161 23.42 -10.71 4.53
CA GLU A 161 23.77 -9.58 5.39
C GLU A 161 22.84 -9.53 6.61
N GLU A 162 21.56 -9.86 6.45
CA GLU A 162 20.59 -9.98 7.53
C GLU A 162 20.93 -11.11 8.52
N ALA A 163 21.56 -12.19 8.05
CA ALA A 163 21.98 -13.29 8.91
C ALA A 163 23.16 -12.93 9.84
N VAL A 164 23.98 -11.94 9.48
CA VAL A 164 25.22 -11.58 10.20
C VAL A 164 25.18 -10.18 10.85
N MET A 165 24.10 -9.43 10.66
CA MET A 165 23.92 -8.11 11.28
C MET A 165 23.71 -8.20 12.79
N GLY A 166 24.30 -7.25 13.52
CA GLY A 166 24.16 -7.11 14.97
C GLY A 166 22.89 -6.36 15.39
N GLY A 167 22.21 -5.69 14.47
CA GLY A 167 20.94 -5.02 14.73
C GLY A 167 20.40 -4.29 13.50
N ARG A 168 19.08 -4.04 13.44
CA ARG A 168 18.43 -3.26 12.37
C ARG A 168 17.65 -2.08 12.90
N MET A 169 17.51 -1.09 12.03
CA MET A 169 16.61 0.03 12.23
C MET A 169 15.84 0.31 10.94
N THR A 170 14.52 0.36 11.03
CA THR A 170 13.65 0.78 9.93
C THR A 170 13.13 2.17 10.24
N THR A 171 13.25 3.08 9.27
CA THR A 171 12.70 4.43 9.33
C THR A 171 11.67 4.59 8.22
N THR A 172 10.49 5.08 8.57
CA THR A 172 9.47 5.47 7.60
C THR A 172 9.51 6.97 7.40
N VAL A 173 9.75 7.42 6.16
CA VAL A 173 9.88 8.83 5.81
C VAL A 173 8.89 9.17 4.70
N ASN A 174 8.26 10.34 4.83
CA ASN A 174 7.34 10.85 3.84
C ASN A 174 8.05 11.58 2.71
N ALA A 175 7.35 11.81 1.59
CA ALA A 175 7.86 12.60 0.46
C ALA A 175 8.28 14.03 0.83
N ASN A 176 7.69 14.59 1.89
CA ASN A 176 8.01 15.92 2.40
C ASN A 176 9.29 15.95 3.28
N GLY A 177 9.88 14.79 3.56
CA GLY A 177 11.02 14.64 4.45
C GLY A 177 10.65 14.47 5.93
N ASP A 178 9.36 14.44 6.25
CA ASP A 178 8.86 14.19 7.60
C ASP A 178 9.03 12.71 7.98
N ILE A 179 9.51 12.46 9.19
CA ILE A 179 9.66 11.11 9.72
C ILE A 179 8.33 10.67 10.32
N CYS A 180 7.75 9.59 9.78
CA CYS A 180 6.49 9.03 10.28
C CYS A 180 6.72 8.08 11.45
N ALA A 181 7.68 7.17 11.32
CA ALA A 181 7.96 6.15 12.33
C ALA A 181 9.45 5.75 12.32
N ILE A 182 9.97 5.37 13.48
CA ILE A 182 11.29 4.76 13.63
C ILE A 182 11.13 3.49 14.47
N GLN A 183 11.64 2.38 13.97
CA GLN A 183 11.63 1.09 14.66
C GLN A 183 13.04 0.52 14.69
N LYS A 184 13.66 0.51 15.88
CA LYS A 184 14.89 -0.27 16.12
C LYS A 184 14.50 -1.65 16.60
N SER A 185 14.79 -2.67 15.80
CA SER A 185 14.38 -4.04 16.09
C SER A 185 15.55 -4.77 16.74
N GLY A 186 15.57 -4.77 18.07
CA GLY A 186 16.59 -5.46 18.87
C GLY A 186 18.04 -5.06 18.56
N GLY A 187 18.96 -5.94 18.93
CA GLY A 187 20.38 -5.84 18.57
C GLY A 187 21.21 -4.81 19.35
N GLU A 188 22.43 -4.61 18.88
CA GLU A 188 23.45 -3.77 19.50
C GLU A 188 23.01 -2.30 19.65
N GLY A 189 23.58 -1.61 20.65
CA GLY A 189 23.36 -0.19 20.87
C GLY A 189 23.93 0.65 19.73
N VAL A 190 23.10 1.51 19.13
CA VAL A 190 23.52 2.42 18.05
C VAL A 190 23.71 3.81 18.62
N PRO A 191 24.87 4.46 18.41
CA PRO A 191 25.09 5.82 18.92
C PRO A 191 24.19 6.82 18.18
N ARG A 192 23.70 7.83 18.91
CA ARG A 192 22.79 8.87 18.37
C ARG A 192 23.30 9.50 17.07
N ARG A 193 24.62 9.72 16.95
CA ARG A 193 25.24 10.30 15.75
C ARG A 193 24.92 9.49 14.48
N VAL A 194 24.94 8.16 14.60
CA VAL A 194 24.69 7.24 13.48
C VAL A 194 23.20 7.24 13.15
N ILE A 195 22.33 7.28 14.17
CA ILE A 195 20.89 7.40 13.95
C ILE A 195 20.57 8.66 13.14
N MET A 196 21.14 9.81 13.52
CA MET A 196 20.94 11.06 12.78
C MET A 196 21.43 10.99 11.33
N GLN A 197 22.56 10.32 11.09
CA GLN A 197 23.08 10.08 9.74
C GLN A 197 22.13 9.19 8.92
N CYS A 198 21.60 8.12 9.52
CA CYS A 198 20.62 7.24 8.88
C CYS A 198 19.37 8.01 8.48
N LEU A 199 18.86 8.89 9.34
CA LEU A 199 17.67 9.70 9.04
C LEU A 199 17.89 10.61 7.82
N GLN A 200 19.03 11.30 7.74
CA GLN A 200 19.37 12.14 6.59
C GLN A 200 19.45 11.31 5.30
N LEU A 201 20.07 10.13 5.38
CA LEU A 201 20.21 9.22 4.25
C LEU A 201 18.85 8.66 3.82
N ALA A 202 17.99 8.31 4.78
CA ALA A 202 16.62 7.86 4.56
C ALA A 202 15.83 8.92 3.80
N THR A 203 15.87 10.18 4.21
CA THR A 203 15.17 11.26 3.49
C THR A 203 15.60 11.36 2.03
N SER A 204 16.91 11.26 1.75
CA SER A 204 17.42 11.32 0.38
C SER A 204 16.97 10.14 -0.49
N LYS A 205 16.96 8.93 0.09
CA LYS A 205 16.55 7.70 -0.60
C LYS A 205 15.03 7.61 -0.77
N ALA A 206 14.27 8.04 0.23
CA ALA A 206 12.81 8.09 0.18
C ALA A 206 12.31 8.95 -0.98
N ALA A 207 12.95 10.10 -1.23
CA ALA A 207 12.62 10.96 -2.37
C ALA A 207 12.85 10.24 -3.72
N SER A 208 13.95 9.50 -3.85
CA SER A 208 14.26 8.73 -5.06
C SER A 208 13.26 7.60 -5.29
N ILE A 209 12.95 6.81 -4.27
CA ILE A 209 11.99 5.70 -4.34
C ILE A 209 10.57 6.24 -4.63
N THR A 210 10.17 7.32 -3.96
CA THR A 210 8.88 7.97 -4.21
C THR A 210 8.71 8.36 -5.68
N LYS A 211 9.77 8.91 -6.29
CA LYS A 211 9.75 9.25 -7.71
C LYS A 211 9.56 8.01 -8.58
N GLN A 212 10.32 6.94 -8.34
CA GLN A 212 10.20 5.70 -9.09
C GLN A 212 8.80 5.07 -9.00
N ILE A 213 8.18 5.10 -7.81
CA ILE A 213 6.81 4.62 -7.61
C ILE A 213 5.83 5.46 -8.43
N LYS A 214 5.94 6.79 -8.38
CA LYS A 214 5.06 7.69 -9.15
C LYS A 214 5.20 7.45 -10.65
N ASP A 215 6.43 7.40 -11.16
CA ASP A 215 6.71 7.17 -12.58
C ASP A 215 6.12 5.82 -13.03
N ALA A 216 6.29 4.74 -12.25
CA ALA A 216 5.73 3.43 -12.56
C ALA A 216 4.19 3.41 -12.52
N VAL A 217 3.58 4.10 -11.56
CA VAL A 217 2.12 4.22 -11.45
C VAL A 217 1.54 5.03 -12.60
N GLU A 218 2.21 6.08 -13.05
CA GLU A 218 1.80 6.88 -14.23
C GLU A 218 1.84 6.05 -15.51
N VAL A 219 2.89 5.26 -15.72
CA VAL A 219 2.98 4.31 -16.85
C VAL A 219 1.82 3.31 -16.80
N PHE A 220 1.57 2.70 -15.63
CA PHE A 220 0.46 1.76 -15.44
C PHE A 220 -0.91 2.40 -15.74
N ASN A 221 -1.15 3.62 -15.25
CA ASN A 221 -2.40 4.34 -15.49
C ASN A 221 -2.56 4.71 -16.97
N THR A 222 -1.48 5.08 -17.65
CA THR A 222 -1.46 5.40 -19.08
C THR A 222 -1.77 4.16 -19.93
N GLU A 223 -1.10 3.04 -19.68
CA GLU A 223 -1.38 1.78 -20.37
C GLU A 223 -2.84 1.34 -20.19
N ARG A 224 -3.36 1.51 -18.97
CA ARG A 224 -4.76 1.20 -18.68
C ARG A 224 -5.71 2.11 -19.44
N ALA A 225 -5.44 3.41 -19.52
CA ALA A 225 -6.23 4.36 -20.30
C ALA A 225 -6.24 3.96 -21.79
N LEU A 226 -5.11 3.56 -22.34
CA LEU A 226 -5.01 3.06 -23.72
C LEU A 226 -5.80 1.76 -23.94
N ARG A 227 -5.84 0.84 -22.96
CA ARG A 227 -6.66 -0.38 -23.03
C ARG A 227 -8.17 -0.08 -23.01
N LYS A 228 -8.61 1.02 -22.39
CA LYS A 228 -10.02 1.44 -22.39
C LYS A 228 -10.48 1.91 -23.77
N ILE A 229 -9.64 2.64 -24.50
CA ILE A 229 -9.97 3.15 -25.84
C ILE A 229 -10.30 2.01 -26.83
N LYS A 230 -9.72 0.81 -26.64
CA LYS A 230 -9.97 -0.36 -27.49
C LYS A 230 -11.30 -1.09 -27.23
N ARG A 231 -12.04 -0.77 -26.16
CA ARG A 231 -13.22 -1.55 -25.71
C ARG A 231 -14.58 -1.01 -26.18
N HIS A 232 -14.64 0.14 -26.84
CA HIS A 232 -15.85 0.56 -27.56
C HIS A 232 -15.74 0.14 -29.03
N PRO A 233 -16.46 -0.90 -29.51
CA PRO A 233 -16.73 -0.98 -30.92
C PRO A 233 -17.61 0.22 -31.26
N THR A 234 -17.12 1.08 -32.15
CA THR A 234 -17.94 2.01 -32.91
C THR A 234 -19.18 1.26 -33.41
N SER A 235 -20.34 1.56 -32.86
CA SER A 235 -21.62 1.22 -33.46
C SER A 235 -21.73 2.00 -34.76
N THR A 236 -21.21 1.43 -35.85
CA THR A 236 -21.53 1.88 -37.20
C THR A 236 -23.03 1.68 -37.39
N GLY A 237 -23.73 2.80 -37.59
CA GLY A 237 -25.18 2.86 -37.66
C GLY A 237 -25.76 1.94 -38.73
N ASP A 238 -26.83 1.24 -38.35
CA ASP A 238 -27.82 0.71 -39.27
C ASP A 238 -28.54 1.90 -39.94
N ASP A 239 -28.08 2.30 -41.12
CA ASP A 239 -28.90 3.07 -42.06
C ASP A 239 -29.68 2.08 -42.92
N VAL A 240 -30.84 1.69 -42.39
CA VAL A 240 -31.90 1.02 -43.16
C VAL A 240 -32.40 1.99 -44.22
N ARG A 241 -32.02 1.76 -45.48
CA ARG A 241 -32.74 2.28 -46.66
C ARG A 241 -33.24 1.10 -47.49
N GLU A 242 -34.40 0.57 -47.12
CA GLU A 242 -35.23 -0.22 -48.01
C GLU A 242 -36.27 0.65 -48.72
N LYS A 243 -36.25 0.55 -50.06
CA LYS A 243 -37.40 0.45 -50.99
C LYS A 243 -38.31 1.68 -51.21
N GLN A 244 -38.06 2.36 -52.33
CA GLN A 244 -39.11 2.78 -53.27
C GLN A 244 -38.70 2.37 -54.68
N ASN A 245 -39.41 1.40 -55.24
CA ASN A 245 -39.65 1.16 -56.66
C ASN A 245 -41.02 0.48 -56.77
#